data_AF-A0A1X1EK05-F1
#
_entry.id   AF-A0A1X1EK05-F1
#
_cell.length_a   1.000
_cell.length_b   1.000
_cell.length_c   1.000
_cell.angle_alpha   90.00
_cell.angle_beta   90.00
_cell.angle_gamma   90.00
#
_symmetry.space_group_name_H-M   'P 1'
#
loop_
_entity.id
_entity.type
_entity.pdbx_description
1 polymer ?
#
loop_
_entity_poly.entity_id
_entity_poly.type
_entity_poly.pdbx_seq_one_letter_code
_entity_poly.pdbx_strand_id
1 'polypeptide(L)'
;MAQLPQAFVHAGPLPGEFQVDLIAALRCGGSHTSKQLLVPLMQQESFTRLEIRCDHVPKWFDRLAEYQLSVVSGRAPDGNLQVVVSKKVP
;
A
#
# COMPACT_ATOMS: atom_id res chain seq x y z
N MET A 1 11.38 -17.22 1.85
CA MET A 1 11.04 -16.01 1.07
C MET A 1 9.53 -15.86 1.15
N ALA A 2 9.01 -14.81 1.76
CA ALA A 2 7.56 -14.61 1.85
C ALA A 2 7.05 -14.27 0.45
N GLN A 3 6.37 -15.23 -0.21
CA GLN A 3 5.63 -14.94 -1.43
C GLN A 3 4.53 -13.95 -1.05
N LEU A 4 4.63 -12.72 -1.56
CA LEU A 4 3.53 -11.77 -1.51
C LEU A 4 2.32 -12.46 -2.16
N PRO A 5 1.13 -12.43 -1.55
CA PRO A 5 -0.06 -12.91 -2.21
C PRO A 5 -0.33 -11.99 -3.42
N GLN A 6 0.16 -12.41 -4.59
CA GLN A 6 -0.02 -11.72 -5.87
C GLN A 6 -1.50 -11.48 -6.18
N ALA A 7 -2.41 -12.21 -5.55
CA ALA A 7 -3.85 -12.06 -5.70
C ALA A 7 -4.40 -10.66 -5.32
N PHE A 8 -3.69 -9.89 -4.50
CA PHE A 8 -4.16 -8.59 -4.01
C PHE A 8 -3.25 -7.42 -4.35
N VAL A 9 -2.16 -7.68 -5.08
CA VAL A 9 -1.16 -6.67 -5.46
C VAL A 9 -1.08 -6.63 -6.98
N HIS A 10 -1.36 -5.47 -7.55
CA HIS A 10 -1.32 -5.23 -8.99
C HIS A 10 -0.27 -4.17 -9.31
N ALA A 11 0.32 -4.25 -10.49
CA ALA A 11 1.10 -3.14 -11.03
C ALA A 11 0.16 -1.98 -11.39
N GLY A 12 0.60 -0.76 -11.11
CA GLY A 12 -0.07 0.46 -11.57
C GLY A 12 0.20 0.75 -13.04
N PRO A 13 -0.39 1.83 -13.58
CA PRO A 13 -0.26 2.19 -15.00
C PRO A 13 1.16 2.62 -15.39
N LEU A 14 1.97 3.12 -14.45
CA LEU A 14 3.37 3.51 -14.71
C LEU A 14 4.38 2.57 -14.02
N PRO A 15 5.63 2.48 -14.53
CA PRO A 15 6.68 1.73 -13.87
C PRO A 15 6.90 2.20 -12.43
N GLY A 16 6.98 1.23 -11.50
CA GLY A 16 7.17 1.51 -10.09
C GLY A 16 5.90 1.85 -9.31
N GLU A 17 4.76 1.92 -10.00
CA GLU A 17 3.47 2.06 -9.35
C GLU A 17 2.88 0.69 -9.00
N PHE A 18 2.21 0.63 -7.85
CA PHE A 18 1.54 -0.56 -7.36
C PHE A 18 0.17 -0.21 -6.80
N GLN A 19 -0.75 -1.16 -6.87
CA GLN A 19 -2.10 -1.05 -6.32
C GLN A 19 -2.37 -2.26 -5.42
N VAL A 20 -2.94 -2.02 -4.23
CA VAL A 20 -3.21 -3.07 -3.24
C VAL A 20 -4.62 -2.95 -2.69
N ASP A 21 -5.39 -4.04 -2.77
CA ASP A 21 -6.65 -4.16 -2.02
C ASP A 21 -6.37 -4.83 -0.67
N LEU A 22 -6.14 -4.00 0.36
CA LEU A 22 -5.83 -4.45 1.70
C LEU A 22 -7.06 -5.08 2.37
N ILE A 23 -8.27 -4.64 2.02
CA ILE A 23 -9.53 -5.18 2.54
C ILE A 23 -9.65 -6.64 2.13
N ALA A 24 -9.47 -6.93 0.84
CA ALA A 24 -9.52 -8.29 0.32
C ALA A 24 -8.40 -9.16 0.91
N ALA A 25 -7.18 -8.63 1.00
CA ALA A 25 -6.04 -9.36 1.53
C ALA A 25 -6.22 -9.78 3.01
N LEU A 26 -6.72 -8.88 3.85
CA LEU A 26 -6.95 -9.16 5.27
C LEU A 26 -8.18 -10.05 5.51
N ARG A 27 -9.20 -9.98 4.64
CA ARG A 27 -10.40 -10.86 4.72
C ARG A 27 -10.12 -12.30 4.30
N CYS A 28 -9.06 -12.55 3.53
CA CYS A 28 -8.70 -13.90 3.08
C CYS A 28 -8.21 -14.81 4.23
N GLY A 29 -8.11 -14.30 5.47
CA GLY A 29 -7.90 -15.13 6.67
C GLY A 29 -6.46 -15.64 6.87
N GLY A 30 -5.49 -15.14 6.11
CA GLY A 30 -4.07 -15.44 6.31
C GLY A 30 -3.44 -14.56 7.40
N SER A 31 -2.33 -15.02 8.00
CA SER A 31 -1.53 -14.25 9.00
C SER A 31 -0.79 -13.04 8.41
N HIS A 32 -1.26 -12.50 7.28
CA HIS A 32 -0.64 -11.39 6.58
C HIS A 32 -1.09 -10.09 7.25
N THR A 33 -0.13 -9.33 7.78
CA THR A 33 -0.38 -7.97 8.25
C THR A 33 -0.24 -6.97 7.12
N SER A 34 -0.90 -5.81 7.24
CA SER A 34 -0.72 -4.71 6.28
C SER A 34 0.76 -4.31 6.08
N LYS A 35 1.56 -4.39 7.13
CA LYS A 35 3.00 -4.13 7.06
C LYS A 35 3.74 -5.14 6.18
N GLN A 36 3.45 -6.44 6.32
CA GLN A 36 4.10 -7.50 5.52
C GLN A 36 3.72 -7.43 4.04
N LEU A 37 2.54 -6.91 3.72
CA LEU A 37 2.11 -6.73 2.33
C LEU A 37 2.72 -5.49 1.68
N LEU A 38 2.74 -4.37 2.41
CA LEU A 38 3.05 -3.06 1.83
C LEU A 38 4.54 -2.73 1.86
N VAL A 39 5.27 -3.08 2.94
CA VAL A 39 6.70 -2.73 3.08
C VAL A 39 7.57 -3.29 1.96
N PRO A 40 7.42 -4.56 1.52
CA PRO A 40 8.24 -5.08 0.44
C PRO A 40 8.07 -4.34 -0.90
N LEU A 41 6.89 -3.76 -1.14
CA LEU A 41 6.61 -2.96 -2.34
C LEU A 41 7.32 -1.60 -2.25
N MET A 42 7.25 -0.95 -1.09
CA MET A 42 7.89 0.35 -0.84
C MET A 42 9.43 0.26 -0.83
N GLN A 43 9.99 -0.91 -0.51
CA GLN A 43 11.43 -1.16 -0.51
C GLN A 43 12.02 -1.49 -1.88
N GLN A 44 11.19 -1.67 -2.92
CA GLN A 44 11.72 -1.88 -4.27
C GLN A 44 12.40 -0.61 -4.77
N GLU A 45 13.57 -0.72 -5.41
CA GLU A 45 14.28 0.45 -5.94
C GLU A 45 13.42 1.23 -6.95
N SER A 46 12.68 0.50 -7.77
CA SER A 46 11.75 1.04 -8.76
C SER A 46 10.50 1.69 -8.15
N PHE A 47 10.24 1.56 -6.86
CA PHE A 47 9.03 2.07 -6.23
C PHE A 47 8.87 3.59 -6.47
N THR A 48 7.68 4.00 -6.91
CA THR A 48 7.33 5.42 -7.09
C THR A 48 6.03 5.77 -6.36
N ARG A 49 5.02 4.90 -6.46
CA ARG A 49 3.68 5.12 -5.92
C ARG A 49 2.98 3.82 -5.52
N LEU A 50 2.25 3.85 -4.41
CA LEU A 50 1.41 2.75 -3.91
C LEU A 50 0.01 3.28 -3.66
N GLU A 51 -0.98 2.78 -4.39
CA GLU A 51 -2.39 3.02 -4.12
C GLU A 51 -2.96 1.87 -3.30
N ILE A 52 -3.64 2.19 -2.21
CA ILE A 52 -4.09 1.21 -1.23
C ILE A 52 -5.57 1.44 -0.96
N ARG A 53 -6.37 0.39 -1.11
CA ARG A 53 -7.76 0.39 -0.65
C ARG A 53 -7.82 -0.29 0.71
N CYS A 54 -8.30 0.42 1.73
CA CYS A 54 -8.40 -0.09 3.10
C CYS A 54 -9.66 0.41 3.81
N ASP A 55 -10.10 -0.29 4.85
CA ASP A 55 -11.20 0.17 5.70
C ASP A 55 -10.73 1.23 6.73
N HIS A 56 -9.45 1.17 7.11
CA HIS A 56 -8.78 2.16 7.95
C HIS A 56 -7.33 2.36 7.51
N VAL A 57 -6.77 3.55 7.78
CA VAL A 57 -5.33 3.80 7.57
C VAL A 57 -4.53 3.00 8.60
N PRO A 58 -3.54 2.17 8.21
CA PRO A 58 -2.76 1.40 9.16
C PRO A 58 -1.98 2.32 10.12
N LYS A 59 -2.01 2.05 11.44
CA LYS A 59 -1.38 2.92 12.46
C LYS A 59 0.11 3.21 12.23
N TRP A 60 0.84 2.28 11.63
CA TRP A 60 2.26 2.44 11.38
C TRP A 60 2.58 3.42 10.24
N PHE A 61 1.57 3.91 9.50
CA PHE A 61 1.74 4.90 8.45
C PHE A 61 2.27 6.24 8.97
N ASP A 62 2.04 6.54 10.25
CA ASP A 62 2.59 7.73 10.90
C ASP A 62 4.13 7.78 10.80
N ARG A 63 4.77 6.60 10.81
CA ARG A 63 6.22 6.45 10.68
C ARG A 63 6.72 6.60 9.24
N LEU A 64 5.84 6.54 8.23
CA LEU A 64 6.25 6.69 6.82
C LEU A 64 6.81 8.08 6.54
N ALA A 65 6.40 9.09 7.30
CA ALA A 65 6.94 10.44 7.22
C ALA A 65 8.47 10.48 7.43
N GLU A 66 9.01 9.56 8.24
CA GLU A 66 10.44 9.42 8.53
C GLU A 66 11.24 8.89 7.32
N TYR A 67 10.57 8.24 6.36
CA TYR A 67 11.20 7.56 5.21
C TYR A 67 11.17 8.39 3.92
N GLN A 68 11.00 9.71 4.00
CA GLN A 68 10.83 10.58 2.81
C GLN A 68 9.65 10.13 1.92
N LEU A 69 8.63 9.52 2.52
CA LEU A 69 7.40 9.15 1.84
C LEU A 69 6.29 10.15 2.20
N SER A 70 5.45 10.46 1.22
CA SER A 70 4.22 11.22 1.40
C SER A 70 3.04 10.27 1.45
N VAL A 71 2.10 10.55 2.34
CA VAL A 71 0.86 9.79 2.48
C VAL A 71 -0.31 10.75 2.27
N VAL A 72 -1.17 10.44 1.31
CA VAL A 72 -2.43 11.14 1.07
C VAL A 72 -3.56 10.15 1.24
N SER A 73 -4.54 10.48 2.08
CA SER A 73 -5.74 9.67 2.25
C SER A 73 -6.97 10.41 1.75
N GLY A 74 -7.88 9.66 1.15
CA GLY A 74 -9.18 10.13 0.68
C GLY A 74 -10.24 9.06 0.88
N ARG A 75 -11.50 9.44 0.71
CA ARG A 75 -12.61 8.47 0.61
C ARG A 75 -12.83 8.13 -0.84
N ALA A 76 -12.90 6.84 -1.12
CA ALA A 76 -13.34 6.34 -2.41
C ALA A 76 -14.88 6.45 -2.54
N PRO A 77 -15.44 6.45 -3.75
CA PRO A 77 -16.88 6.59 -3.99
C PRO A 77 -17.74 5.51 -3.31
N ASP A 78 -17.17 4.33 -3.07
CA ASP A 78 -17.79 3.20 -2.39
C ASP A 78 -17.73 3.30 -0.86
N GLY A 79 -17.24 4.42 -0.31
CA GLY A 79 -17.19 4.69 1.13
C GLY A 79 -15.98 4.13 1.86
N ASN A 80 -15.18 3.29 1.20
CA ASN A 80 -13.89 2.81 1.72
C ASN A 80 -12.81 3.91 1.65
N LEU A 81 -11.72 3.71 2.38
CA LEU A 81 -10.57 4.62 2.30
C LEU A 81 -9.66 4.22 1.14
N GLN A 82 -9.20 5.23 0.44
CA GLN A 82 -8.11 5.12 -0.50
C GLN A 82 -6.92 5.91 0.04
N VAL A 83 -5.78 5.24 0.17
CA VAL A 83 -4.54 5.84 0.64
C VAL A 83 -3.51 5.71 -0.46
N VAL A 84 -2.86 6.82 -0.78
CA VAL A 84 -1.75 6.88 -1.74
C VAL A 84 -0.47 7.17 -0.97
N VAL A 85 0.51 6.29 -1.12
CA VAL A 85 1.87 6.50 -0.61
C VAL A 85 2.79 6.74 -1.80
N SER A 86 3.55 7.82 -1.78
CA SER A 86 4.49 8.15 -2.88
C SER A 86 5.83 8.56 -2.31
N LYS A 87 6.91 8.35 -3.09
CA LYS A 87 8.19 9.00 -2.78
C LYS A 87 7.99 10.53 -2.79
N LYS A 88 8.54 11.22 -1.79
CA LYS A 88 8.70 12.68 -1.90
C LYS A 88 9.71 12.90 -3.02
N VAL A 89 9.27 13.61 -4.06
CA VAL A 89 10.21 14.11 -5.06
C VAL A 89 11.10 15.11 -4.32
N PRO A 90 12.42 14.93 -4.33
CA PRO A 90 13.35 15.86 -3.68
C PRO A 90 13.29 17.26 -4.29
#